data_AF-A0A6I2SMS4-F1
#
_entry.id   AF-A0A6I2SMS4-F1
#
_cell.length_a   1.000
_cell.length_b   1.000
_cell.length_c   1.000
_cell.angle_alpha   90.00
_cell.angle_beta   90.00
_cell.angle_gamma   90.00
#
_symmetry.space_group_name_H-M   'P 1'
#
loop_
_entity.id
_entity.type
_entity.pdbx_description
1 polymer ?
#
loop_
_entity_poly.entity_id
_entity_poly.type
_entity_poly.pdbx_seq_one_letter_code
_entity_poly.pdbx_strand_id
1 'polypeptide(L)' 'MLAKTKNFLEEVKIELGKVTWPARKETIATTWVVVVIIVLISLYLGACDVVLAKLMRLILA' A
#
# COMPACT_ATOMS: atom_id res chain seq x y z
N MET A 1 27.00 -3.39 28.95
CA MET A 1 26.42 -3.21 27.60
C MET A 1 24.92 -3.53 27.53
N LEU A 2 24.46 -4.68 28.05
CA LEU A 2 23.03 -5.08 28.03
C LEU A 2 22.06 -4.08 28.69
N ALA A 3 22.45 -3.42 29.78
CA ALA A 3 21.62 -2.40 30.44
C ALA A 3 21.37 -1.15 29.56
N LYS A 4 22.34 -0.79 28.70
CA LYS A 4 22.24 0.38 27.82
C LYS A 4 21.22 0.14 26.70
N THR A 5 21.17 -1.08 26.16
CA THR A 5 20.20 -1.49 25.14
C THR A 5 18.77 -1.54 25.68
N LYS A 6 18.59 -2.00 26.93
CA LYS A 6 17.27 -2.05 27.57
C LYS A 6 16.68 -0.64 27.78
N ASN A 7 17.51 0.30 28.25
CA ASN A 7 17.11 1.70 28.39
C ASN A 7 16.80 2.35 27.03
N PHE A 8 17.58 2.03 25.99
CA PHE A 8 17.35 2.54 24.64
C PHE A 8 16.01 2.05 24.04
N LEU A 9 15.64 0.78 24.26
CA LEU A 9 14.34 0.23 23.87
C LEU A 9 13.17 0.90 24.62
N GLU A 10 13.39 1.27 25.88
CA GLU A 10 12.40 1.94 26.71
C GLU A 10 12.19 3.40 26.26
N GLU A 11 13.27 4.12 25.95
CA GLU A 11 13.25 5.45 25.33
C GLU A 11 12.56 5.44 23.96
N VAL A 12 12.88 4.48 23.09
CA VAL A 12 12.22 4.32 21.77
C VAL A 12 10.73 4.06 21.92
N LYS A 13 10.32 3.25 22.90
CA LYS A 13 8.89 3.00 23.17
C LYS A 13 8.17 4.26 23.64
N ILE A 14 8.82 5.11 24.42
CA ILE A 14 8.28 6.41 24.88
C ILE A 14 8.15 7.39 23.71
N GLU A 15 9.15 7.45 22.82
CA GLU A 15 9.08 8.30 21.62
C GLU A 15 8.05 7.82 20.59
N LEU A 16 7.93 6.51 20.39
CA LEU A 16 6.88 5.92 19.56
C LEU A 16 5.48 6.21 20.11
N GLY A 17 5.33 6.41 21.42
CA GLY A 17 4.08 6.87 22.03
C GLY A 17 3.75 8.34 21.75
N LYS A 18 4.73 9.17 21.40
CA LYS A 18 4.52 10.55 20.95
C LYS A 18 4.11 10.65 19.48
N VAL A 19 4.22 9.55 18.73
CA VAL A 19 3.76 9.49 17.34
C VAL A 19 2.24 9.52 17.34
N THR A 20 1.68 10.59 16.80
CA THR A 20 0.23 10.75 16.62
C THR A 20 -0.22 9.86 15.47
N TRP A 21 -0.60 8.62 15.81
CA TRP A 21 -1.22 7.70 14.86
C TRP A 21 -2.59 8.22 14.43
N PRO A 22 -2.90 8.14 13.12
CA PRO A 22 -4.22 8.55 12.62
C PRO A 22 -5.32 7.72 13.29
N ALA A 23 -6.48 8.32 13.51
CA ALA A 23 -7.62 7.62 14.05
C ALA A 23 -8.02 6.48 13.11
N ARG A 24 -8.42 5.32 13.68
CA ARG A 24 -8.79 4.12 12.91
C ARG A 24 -9.78 4.40 11.76
N LYS A 25 -10.67 5.38 11.94
CA LYS A 25 -11.64 5.82 10.94
C LYS A 25 -10.97 6.45 9.70
N GLU A 26 -9.94 7.26 9.89
CA GLU A 26 -9.22 7.92 8.80
C GLU A 26 -8.35 6.92 8.02
N THR A 27 -7.71 5.98 8.72
CA THR A 27 -6.93 4.91 8.10
C THR A 27 -7.81 4.02 7.21
N ILE A 28 -9.01 3.69 7.67
CA ILE A 28 -9.97 2.88 6.88
C ILE A 28 -10.47 3.69 5.68
N ALA A 29 -10.80 4.97 5.86
CA ALA A 29 -11.26 5.82 4.76
C ALA A 29 -10.20 5.97 3.66
N THR A 30 -8.95 6.23 4.04
CA THR A 30 -7.82 6.33 3.08
C THR A 30 -7.52 5.00 2.40
N THR A 31 -7.58 3.88 3.14
CA THR A 31 -7.42 2.53 2.55
C THR A 31 -8.51 2.24 1.51
N TRP A 32 -9.76 2.62 1.79
CA TRP A 32 -10.87 2.39 0.88
C TRP A 32 -10.71 3.14 -0.45
N VAL A 33 -10.26 4.40 -0.38
CA VAL A 33 -9.95 5.18 -1.59
C VAL A 33 -8.88 4.50 -2.44
N VAL A 34 -7.81 4.00 -1.80
CA VAL A 34 -6.73 3.29 -2.51
C VAL A 34 -7.26 2.02 -3.17
N VAL A 35 -8.09 1.23 -2.49
CA VAL A 35 -8.69 0.01 -3.05
C VAL A 35 -9.51 0.33 -4.30
N VAL A 36 -10.35 1.36 -4.27
CA VAL A 36 -11.16 1.77 -5.43
C VAL A 36 -10.26 2.16 -6.61
N ILE A 37 -9.21 2.94 -6.36
CA ILE A 37 -8.27 3.37 -7.41
C ILE A 37 -7.56 2.16 -8.04
N ILE A 38 -7.10 1.20 -7.23
CA ILE A 38 -6.45 -0.02 -7.73
C ILE A 38 -7.40 -0.84 -8.60
N VAL A 39 -8.66 -0.98 -8.20
CA VAL A 39 -9.67 -1.69 -8.99
C VAL A 39 -9.88 -1.01 -10.35
N LEU A 40 -9.98 0.32 -10.39
CA LEU A 40 -10.13 1.05 -11.64
C LEU A 40 -8.90 0.91 -12.56
N ILE A 41 -7.70 1.05 -12.02
CA ILE A 41 -6.45 0.95 -12.78
C ILE A 41 -6.25 -0.48 -13.31
N SER A 42 -6.48 -1.49 -12.47
CA SER A 42 -6.34 -2.89 -12.89
C SER A 42 -7.33 -3.29 -13.97
N LEU A 43 -8.57 -2.77 -13.91
CA LEU A 43 -9.56 -2.98 -14.97
C LEU A 43 -9.10 -2.33 -16.29
N TYR A 44 -8.59 -1.10 -16.22
CA TYR A 44 -8.09 -0.40 -17.41
C TYR A 44 -6.89 -1.12 -18.03
N LEU A 45 -5.89 -1.47 -17.24
CA LEU A 45 -4.71 -2.19 -17.72
C LEU A 45 -5.09 -3.57 -18.27
N GLY A 46 -5.95 -4.32 -17.58
CA GLY A 46 -6.42 -5.62 -18.06
C GLY A 46 -7.18 -5.52 -19.38
N ALA A 47 -7.99 -4.47 -19.58
CA ALA A 47 -8.62 -4.21 -20.86
C ALA A 47 -7.59 -3.93 -21.97
N CYS A 48 -6.57 -3.11 -21.69
CA CYS A 48 -5.48 -2.83 -22.61
C CYS A 48 -4.70 -4.11 -22.97
N ASP A 49 -4.41 -4.97 -22.00
CA ASP A 49 -3.71 -6.24 -22.21
C ASP A 49 -4.50 -7.17 -23.14
N VAL A 50 -5.82 -7.25 -22.97
CA VAL A 50 -6.69 -8.05 -23.86
C VAL A 50 -6.70 -7.49 -25.28
N VAL A 51 -6.75 -6.16 -25.43
CA VAL A 51 -6.71 -5.50 -26.74
C VAL A 51 -5.37 -5.77 -27.43
N LEU A 52 -4.26 -5.57 -26.72
CA LEU A 52 -2.92 -5.85 -27.24
C LEU A 52 -2.75 -7.32 -27.58
N ALA A 53 -3.21 -8.25 -26.74
CA ALA A 53 -3.12 -9.68 -27.00
C ALA A 53 -3.87 -10.07 -28.27
N LYS A 54 -5.05 -9.50 -28.52
CA LYS A 54 -5.80 -9.70 -29.77
C LYS A 54 -5.06 -9.12 -30.98
N LEU A 55 -4.49 -7.94 -30.84
CA LEU A 55 -3.70 -7.27 -31.90
C LEU A 55 -2.45 -8.08 -32.26
N MET A 56 -1.70 -8.52 -31.25
CA MET A 56 -0.54 -9.39 -31.42
C MET A 56 -0.90 -10.72 -32.10
N ARG A 57 -2.04 -11.31 -31.75
CA ARG A 57 -2.53 -12.54 -32.39
C ARG A 57 -2.91 -12.33 -33.86
N LEU A 58 -3.40 -11.15 -34.22
CA LEU A 58 -3.70 -10.79 -35.61
C LEU A 58 -2.42 -10.56 -36.44
N ILE A 59 -1.37 -10.02 -35.83
CA ILE A 59 -0.09 -9.74 -36.50
C ILE A 59 0.72 -11.03 -36.71
N LEU A 60 0.66 -11.97 -35.76
CA LEU A 60 1.41 -13.23 -35.82
C LEU A 60 0.70 -14.32 -36.66
N ALA A 61 -0.60 -14.16 -36.92
CA ALA A 61 -1.38 -15.03 -37.79
C ALA A 61 -1.28 -14.58 -39.26
#